data_AF-A0A961WK67-F1
#
_entry.id   AF-A0A961WK67-F1
#
_cell.length_a   1.000
_cell.length_b   1.000
_cell.length_c   1.000
_cell.angle_alpha   90.00
_cell.angle_beta   90.00
_cell.angle_gamma   90.00
#
_symmetry.space_group_name_H-M   'P 1'
#
loop_
_entity.id
_entity.type
_entity.pdbx_description
1 polymer ?
#
loop_
_entity_poly.entity_id
_entity_poly.type
_entity_poly.pdbx_seq_one_letter_code
_entity_poly.pdbx_strand_id
1 'polypeptide(L)'
;MHHYFCSEGCLAKFSANPARYANDAPPRSEPVPEGAIWTCPMHPEVQRPGPGSCPICGMALEPMTPTLGDGPSPEYADMKRRFVIGLALSLPVVVLEMGGHLLGMGRLIGQQMSNWVQMVLATPVVLWAGWPFFERGWASVKSRHLNMFTLIAMGTGVAWT
;
A
#
# COMPACT_ATOMS: atom_id res chain seq x y z
N MET A 1 30.40 -23.13 3.77
CA MET A 1 29.04 -22.58 3.54
C MET A 1 28.07 -23.76 3.53
N HIS A 2 27.26 -23.90 4.57
CA HIS A 2 26.20 -24.92 4.59
C HIS A 2 24.89 -24.26 4.16
N HIS A 3 24.33 -24.71 3.04
CA HIS A 3 23.02 -24.28 2.56
C HIS A 3 21.98 -25.27 3.05
N TYR A 4 20.96 -24.79 3.77
CA TYR A 4 19.85 -25.61 4.23
C TYR A 4 18.65 -25.41 3.31
N PHE A 5 18.08 -26.52 2.82
CA PHE A 5 16.95 -26.52 1.90
C PHE A 5 15.71 -27.06 2.58
N CYS A 6 14.58 -26.37 2.40
CA CYS A 6 13.30 -26.75 2.99
C CYS A 6 12.66 -27.99 2.34
N SER A 7 13.05 -28.34 1.11
CA SER A 7 12.50 -29.49 0.37
C SER A 7 13.43 -29.96 -0.74
N GLU A 8 13.21 -31.19 -1.23
CA GLU A 8 13.91 -31.72 -2.42
C GLU A 8 13.71 -30.84 -3.66
N GLY A 9 12.53 -30.23 -3.81
CA GLY A 9 12.26 -29.30 -4.90
C GLY A 9 13.14 -28.04 -4.85
N CYS A 10 13.41 -27.52 -3.65
CA CYS A 10 14.33 -26.40 -3.47
C CYS A 10 15.79 -26.82 -3.73
N LEU A 11 16.18 -28.03 -3.30
CA LEU A 11 17.50 -28.59 -3.58
C LEU A 11 17.73 -28.80 -5.07
N ALA A 12 16.74 -29.34 -5.79
CA ALA A 12 16.82 -29.56 -7.24
C ALA A 12 16.93 -28.24 -8.03
N LYS A 13 16.22 -27.18 -7.61
CA LYS A 13 16.33 -25.85 -8.22
C LYS A 13 17.71 -25.22 -7.97
N PHE A 14 18.22 -25.37 -6.75
CA PHE A 14 19.55 -24.86 -6.40
C PHE A 14 20.67 -25.61 -7.12
N SER A 15 20.59 -26.95 -7.22
CA SER A 15 21.58 -27.75 -7.93
C SER A 15 21.57 -27.49 -9.45
N ALA A 16 20.39 -27.20 -10.02
CA ALA A 16 20.26 -26.84 -11.43
C ALA A 16 20.87 -25.47 -11.76
N ASN A 17 20.78 -24.48 -10.85
CA ASN A 17 21.30 -23.13 -11.06
C ASN A 17 21.84 -22.49 -9.77
N PRO A 18 23.00 -22.93 -9.25
CA PRO A 18 23.50 -22.46 -7.95
C PRO A 18 23.88 -20.98 -7.94
N ALA A 19 24.40 -20.45 -9.05
CA ALA A 19 24.77 -19.04 -9.19
C ALA A 19 23.58 -18.07 -9.03
N ARG A 20 22.34 -18.54 -9.29
CA ARG A 20 21.11 -17.74 -9.13
C ARG A 20 20.75 -17.51 -7.66
N TYR A 21 21.16 -18.40 -6.77
CA TYR A 21 20.73 -18.41 -5.36
C TYR A 21 21.88 -18.22 -4.37
N ALA A 22 23.14 -18.40 -4.82
CA ALA A 22 24.33 -18.28 -3.98
C ALA A 22 24.88 -16.85 -3.87
N ASN A 23 24.45 -15.93 -4.73
CA ASN A 23 24.88 -14.54 -4.70
C ASN A 23 23.80 -13.66 -4.05
N ASP A 24 24.20 -12.64 -3.27
CA ASP A 24 23.30 -11.58 -2.74
C ASP A 24 22.78 -10.63 -3.83
N ALA A 25 22.92 -11.01 -5.11
CA ALA A 25 22.38 -10.24 -6.20
C ALA A 25 20.85 -10.28 -6.13
N PRO A 26 20.15 -9.13 -6.21
CA PRO A 26 18.70 -9.11 -6.17
C PRO A 26 18.16 -10.02 -7.29
N PRO A 27 17.13 -10.83 -7.01
CA PRO A 27 16.55 -11.71 -8.02
C PRO A 27 16.15 -10.89 -9.23
N ARG A 28 16.65 -11.31 -10.40
CA ARG A 28 16.34 -10.63 -11.67
C ARG A 28 14.85 -10.80 -11.94
N SER A 29 14.15 -9.68 -12.15
CA SER A 29 12.73 -9.66 -12.50
C SER A 29 12.49 -10.47 -13.76
N GLU A 30 11.83 -11.62 -13.64
CA GLU A 30 11.35 -12.39 -14.78
C GLU A 30 10.07 -11.72 -15.30
N PRO A 31 10.02 -11.37 -16.60
CA PRO A 31 8.84 -10.72 -17.15
C PRO A 31 7.63 -11.66 -17.05
N VAL A 32 6.47 -11.07 -16.74
CA VAL A 32 5.18 -11.78 -16.76
C VAL A 32 5.01 -12.41 -18.15
N PRO A 33 4.72 -13.73 -18.24
CA PRO A 33 4.53 -14.40 -19.52
C PRO A 33 3.46 -13.68 -20.36
N GLU A 34 3.71 -13.48 -21.65
CA GLU A 34 2.70 -12.96 -22.58
C GLU A 34 1.48 -13.89 -22.56
N GLY A 35 0.31 -13.34 -22.22
CA GLY A 35 -0.93 -14.10 -22.05
C GLY A 35 -1.22 -14.57 -20.62
N ALA A 36 -0.49 -14.09 -19.60
CA ALA A 36 -0.85 -14.36 -18.21
C ALA A 36 -2.27 -13.89 -17.88
N ILE A 37 -3.02 -14.72 -17.18
CA ILE A 37 -4.35 -14.36 -16.67
C ILE A 37 -4.19 -13.58 -15.37
N TRP A 38 -4.80 -12.40 -15.35
CA TRP A 38 -4.86 -11.51 -14.20
C TRP A 38 -6.17 -11.69 -13.45
N THR A 39 -6.10 -11.72 -12.13
CA THR A 39 -7.25 -11.93 -11.26
C THR A 39 -7.30 -10.96 -10.09
N CYS A 40 -8.48 -10.78 -9.51
CA CYS A 40 -8.63 -9.97 -8.32
C CYS A 40 -8.43 -10.86 -7.08
N PRO A 41 -7.56 -10.47 -6.12
CA PRO A 41 -7.34 -11.27 -4.91
C PRO A 41 -8.61 -11.46 -4.05
N MET A 42 -9.60 -10.57 -4.20
CA MET A 42 -10.89 -10.67 -3.50
C MET A 42 -12.00 -11.34 -4.32
N HIS A 43 -11.85 -11.39 -5.65
CA HIS A 43 -12.86 -11.94 -6.58
C HIS A 43 -12.17 -12.82 -7.62
N PRO A 44 -11.81 -14.06 -7.26
CA PRO A 44 -11.06 -14.96 -8.15
C PRO A 44 -11.81 -15.31 -9.45
N GLU A 45 -13.13 -15.09 -9.49
CA GLU A 45 -13.95 -15.27 -10.70
C GLU A 45 -13.64 -14.20 -11.76
N VAL A 46 -13.07 -13.07 -11.36
CA VAL A 46 -12.63 -12.03 -12.29
C VAL A 46 -11.30 -12.46 -12.90
N GLN A 47 -11.36 -12.87 -14.16
CA GLN A 47 -10.18 -13.18 -14.98
C GLN A 47 -10.11 -12.24 -16.18
N ARG A 48 -8.95 -11.62 -16.37
CA ARG A 48 -8.68 -10.67 -17.46
C ARG A 48 -7.33 -10.96 -18.11
N PRO A 49 -7.18 -10.64 -19.41
CA PRO A 49 -5.94 -10.90 -20.14
C PRO A 49 -4.82 -9.88 -19.84
N GLY A 50 -5.02 -8.94 -18.92
CA GLY A 50 -4.04 -7.89 -18.63
C GLY A 50 -4.31 -7.15 -17.32
N PRO A 51 -3.40 -6.25 -16.92
CA PRO A 51 -3.55 -5.44 -15.72
C PRO A 51 -4.74 -4.50 -15.82
N GLY A 52 -5.30 -4.12 -14.68
CA GLY A 52 -6.43 -3.21 -14.61
C GLY A 52 -7.10 -3.23 -13.24
N SER A 53 -8.26 -2.59 -13.14
CA SER A 53 -9.05 -2.59 -11.91
C SER A 53 -10.18 -3.60 -11.98
N CYS A 54 -10.42 -4.29 -10.88
CA CYS A 54 -11.55 -5.20 -10.72
C CYS A 54 -12.87 -4.43 -10.85
N PRO A 55 -13.81 -4.87 -11.71
CA PRO A 55 -15.09 -4.18 -11.91
C PRO A 55 -16.03 -4.29 -10.69
N ILE A 56 -15.74 -5.21 -9.76
CA ILE A 56 -16.56 -5.46 -8.57
C ILE A 56 -16.08 -4.59 -7.39
N CYS A 57 -14.79 -4.63 -7.06
CA CYS A 57 -14.27 -3.92 -5.88
C CYS A 57 -13.28 -2.78 -6.17
N GLY A 58 -12.90 -2.56 -7.43
CA GLY A 58 -11.94 -1.52 -7.80
C GLY A 58 -10.48 -1.81 -7.39
N MET A 59 -10.19 -3.01 -6.88
CA MET A 59 -8.81 -3.41 -6.54
C MET A 59 -8.01 -3.72 -7.81
N ALA A 60 -6.70 -3.48 -7.79
CA ALA A 60 -5.82 -3.87 -8.89
C ALA A 60 -5.87 -5.39 -9.11
N LEU A 61 -5.88 -5.80 -10.36
CA LEU A 61 -5.71 -7.20 -10.71
C LEU A 61 -4.23 -7.57 -10.57
N GLU A 62 -3.98 -8.81 -10.17
CA GLU A 62 -2.65 -9.40 -10.02
C GLU A 62 -2.54 -10.65 -10.92
N PRO A 63 -1.35 -11.00 -11.45
CA PRO A 63 -1.19 -12.19 -12.26
C PRO A 63 -1.43 -13.46 -11.41
N MET A 64 -2.21 -14.42 -11.93
CA MET A 64 -2.51 -15.68 -11.23
C MET A 64 -1.25 -16.50 -10.90
N THR A 65 -0.23 -16.43 -11.75
CA THR A 65 1.09 -17.00 -11.47
C THR A 65 1.98 -15.93 -10.87
N PRO A 66 2.35 -16.04 -9.57
CA PRO A 66 3.26 -15.09 -8.94
C PRO A 66 4.61 -15.16 -9.64
N THR A 67 5.11 -14.01 -10.12
CA THR A 67 6.48 -13.93 -10.64
C THR A 67 7.42 -13.61 -9.48
N LEU A 68 8.55 -14.30 -9.39
CA LEU A 68 9.52 -14.17 -8.29
C LEU A 68 10.32 -12.85 -8.33
N GLY A 69 9.89 -11.89 -9.14
CA GLY A 69 10.61 -10.66 -9.36
C GLY A 69 9.73 -9.61 -10.03
N ASP A 70 8.59 -9.29 -9.43
CA ASP A 70 8.03 -7.96 -9.63
C ASP A 70 9.02 -6.97 -9.01
N GLY A 71 9.95 -6.45 -9.83
CA GLY A 71 10.78 -5.29 -9.46
C GLY A 71 9.89 -4.14 -9.00
N PRO A 72 10.42 -3.06 -8.39
CA PRO A 72 9.61 -2.01 -7.78
C PRO A 72 8.59 -1.49 -8.79
N SER A 73 7.34 -1.95 -8.66
CA SER A 73 6.29 -1.59 -9.60
C SER A 73 6.06 -0.08 -9.46
N PRO A 74 5.74 0.63 -10.56
CA PRO A 74 5.47 2.06 -10.48
C PRO A 74 4.35 2.38 -9.47
N GLU A 75 3.40 1.45 -9.28
CA GLU A 75 2.38 1.52 -8.23
C GLU A 75 2.97 1.43 -6.81
N TYR A 76 3.89 0.49 -6.55
CA TYR A 76 4.57 0.41 -5.25
C TYR A 76 5.38 1.68 -4.96
N ALA A 77 6.09 2.22 -5.95
CA ALA A 77 6.87 3.44 -5.79
C ALA A 77 5.96 4.64 -5.45
N ASP A 78 4.81 4.76 -6.11
CA ASP A 78 3.82 5.81 -5.82
C ASP A 78 3.22 5.66 -4.41
N MET A 79 2.80 4.44 -4.04
CA MET A 79 2.24 4.17 -2.71
C MET A 79 3.28 4.37 -1.59
N LYS A 80 4.52 3.97 -1.82
CA LYS A 80 5.63 4.22 -0.89
C LYS A 80 5.87 5.71 -0.71
N ARG A 81 5.84 6.49 -1.79
CA ARG A 81 6.01 7.95 -1.72
C ARG A 81 4.88 8.60 -0.93
N ARG A 82 3.61 8.23 -1.20
CA ARG A 82 2.45 8.74 -0.45
C ARG A 82 2.51 8.35 1.02
N PHE A 83 2.91 7.13 1.32
CA PHE A 83 3.09 6.64 2.69
C PHE A 83 4.16 7.42 3.44
N VAL A 84 5.35 7.59 2.86
CA VAL A 84 6.47 8.30 3.51
C VAL A 84 6.14 9.78 3.72
N ILE A 85 5.56 10.44 2.72
CA ILE A 85 5.14 11.85 2.85
C ILE A 85 4.01 11.98 3.86
N GLY A 86 3.01 11.09 3.82
CA GLY A 86 1.91 11.06 4.79
C GLY A 86 2.40 10.85 6.22
N LEU A 87 3.36 9.95 6.42
CA LEU A 87 4.00 9.70 7.72
C LEU A 87 4.78 10.92 8.22
N ALA A 88 5.55 11.56 7.34
CA ALA A 88 6.32 12.75 7.69
C ALA A 88 5.43 13.94 8.10
N LEU A 89 4.27 14.08 7.46
CA LEU A 89 3.29 15.14 7.78
C LEU A 89 2.42 14.81 9.00
N SER A 90 2.10 13.53 9.23
CA SER A 90 1.28 13.12 10.38
C SER A 90 2.07 13.08 11.69
N LEU A 91 3.39 12.82 11.63
CA LEU A 91 4.22 12.73 12.82
C LEU A 91 4.21 14.04 13.66
N PRO A 92 4.37 15.25 13.09
CA PRO A 92 4.20 16.49 13.85
C PRO A 92 2.81 16.66 14.45
N VAL A 93 1.74 16.24 13.76
CA VAL A 93 0.36 16.33 14.26
C VAL A 93 0.19 15.47 15.51
N VAL A 94 0.68 14.23 15.48
CA VAL A 94 0.66 13.32 16.64
C VAL A 94 1.46 13.90 17.81
N VAL A 95 2.64 14.47 17.54
CA VAL A 95 3.47 15.09 18.59
C VAL A 95 2.78 16.32 19.19
N LEU A 96 2.09 17.14 18.40
CA LEU A 96 1.38 18.32 18.91
C LEU A 96 0.17 17.91 19.79
N GLU A 97 -0.64 16.96 19.33
CA GLU A 97 -1.82 16.48 20.07
C GLU A 97 -1.44 15.75 21.36
N MET A 98 -0.53 14.77 21.28
CA MET A 98 -0.14 13.98 22.45
C MET A 98 0.88 14.70 23.34
N GLY A 99 1.76 15.51 22.75
CA GLY A 99 2.80 16.25 23.47
C GLY A 99 2.30 17.49 24.20
N GLY A 100 1.17 18.07 23.80
CA GLY A 100 0.55 19.21 24.50
C GLY A 100 0.21 18.89 25.96
N HIS A 101 -0.33 17.69 26.20
CA HIS A 101 -0.69 17.21 27.55
C HIS A 101 0.48 16.61 28.33
N LEU A 102 1.45 15.97 27.67
CA LEU A 102 2.59 15.33 28.35
C LEU A 102 3.75 16.27 28.70
N LEU A 103 4.02 17.28 27.87
CA LEU A 103 5.24 18.11 27.95
C LEU A 103 4.96 19.56 28.40
N GLY A 104 3.72 19.91 28.76
CA GLY A 104 3.35 21.27 29.14
C GLY A 104 3.45 22.30 28.00
N MET A 105 3.53 21.83 26.74
CA MET A 105 3.67 22.67 25.54
C MET A 105 2.41 23.48 25.21
N GLY A 106 1.26 23.17 25.81
CA GLY A 106 0.03 23.95 25.66
C GLY A 106 0.13 25.41 26.14
N ARG A 107 1.20 25.78 26.86
CA ARG A 107 1.48 27.19 27.22
C ARG A 107 2.37 27.94 26.22
N LEU A 108 3.12 27.26 25.36
CA LEU A 108 4.05 27.91 24.41
C LEU A 108 3.38 28.24 23.07
N ILE A 109 2.41 27.43 22.65
CA ILE A 109 1.68 27.60 21.40
C ILE A 109 0.20 27.69 21.79
N GLY A 110 -0.43 28.86 21.58
CA GLY A 110 -1.84 29.03 21.92
C GLY A 110 -2.70 27.96 21.23
N GLN A 111 -3.68 27.42 21.94
CA GLN A 111 -4.57 26.32 21.48
C GLN A 111 -5.08 26.54 20.04
N GLN A 112 -5.45 27.78 19.73
CA GLN A 112 -5.96 28.15 18.41
C GLN A 112 -4.90 28.02 17.29
N MET A 113 -3.64 28.33 17.58
CA MET A 113 -2.56 28.17 16.60
C MET A 113 -2.20 26.70 16.39
N SER A 114 -2.26 25.87 17.43
CA SER A 114 -2.10 24.41 17.31
C SER A 114 -3.15 23.81 16.37
N ASN A 115 -4.42 24.19 16.54
CA ASN A 115 -5.51 23.71 15.68
C ASN A 115 -5.30 24.08 14.20
N TRP A 116 -4.88 25.32 13.92
CA TRP A 116 -4.57 25.75 12.55
C TRP A 116 -3.42 24.97 11.93
N VAL A 117 -2.33 24.76 12.67
CA VAL A 117 -1.18 23.99 12.21
C VAL A 117 -1.57 22.54 11.91
N GLN A 118 -2.37 21.92 12.78
CA GLN A 118 -2.88 20.57 12.58
C GLN A 118 -3.80 20.47 11.36
N MET A 119 -4.71 21.43 11.18
CA MET A 119 -5.59 21.48 10.01
C MET A 119 -4.78 21.54 8.70
N VAL A 120 -3.78 22.42 8.65
CA VAL A 120 -2.90 22.59 7.47
C VAL A 120 -2.07 21.35 7.18
N LEU A 121 -1.55 20.67 8.22
CA LEU A 121 -0.77 19.44 8.06
C LEU A 121 -1.63 18.22 7.73
N ALA A 122 -2.82 18.10 8.32
CA ALA A 122 -3.71 16.96 8.12
C ALA A 122 -4.40 16.99 6.75
N THR A 123 -4.71 18.17 6.22
CA THR A 123 -5.39 18.33 4.92
C THR A 123 -4.67 17.62 3.76
N PRO A 124 -3.37 17.82 3.50
CA PRO A 124 -2.68 17.07 2.44
C PRO A 124 -2.55 15.57 2.75
N VAL A 125 -2.50 15.17 4.02
CA VAL A 125 -2.48 13.75 4.38
C VAL A 125 -3.81 13.08 4.01
N VAL A 126 -4.94 13.67 4.39
CA VAL A 126 -6.27 13.11 4.12
C VAL A 126 -6.62 13.22 2.64
N LEU A 127 -6.48 14.40 2.04
CA LEU A 127 -6.95 14.65 0.67
C LEU A 127 -6.00 14.14 -0.41
N TRP A 128 -4.68 14.21 -0.21
CA TRP A 128 -3.71 13.78 -1.24
C TRP A 128 -3.20 12.36 -1.00
N ALA A 129 -2.69 12.06 0.20
CA ALA A 129 -2.21 10.70 0.49
C ALA A 129 -3.37 9.70 0.58
N GLY A 130 -4.52 10.13 1.13
CA GLY A 130 -5.73 9.32 1.24
C GLY A 130 -6.56 9.17 -0.04
N TRP A 131 -6.26 9.94 -1.11
CA TRP A 131 -7.06 9.95 -2.35
C TRP A 131 -7.41 8.56 -2.93
N PRO A 132 -6.47 7.58 -3.02
CA PRO A 132 -6.78 6.27 -3.57
C PRO A 132 -7.82 5.50 -2.75
N PHE A 133 -7.91 5.76 -1.45
CA PHE A 133 -8.91 5.13 -0.58
C PHE A 133 -10.31 5.69 -0.85
N PHE A 134 -10.44 7.00 -1.13
CA PHE A 134 -11.71 7.61 -1.53
C PHE A 134 -12.18 7.10 -2.89
N GLU A 135 -11.28 6.98 -3.88
CA GLU A 135 -11.61 6.46 -5.20
C GLU A 135 -12.12 5.01 -5.14
N ARG A 136 -11.39 4.14 -4.42
CA ARG A 136 -11.80 2.74 -4.21
C ARG A 136 -13.04 2.62 -3.31
N GLY A 137 -13.16 3.48 -2.31
CA GLY A 137 -14.35 3.58 -1.46
C GLY A 137 -15.59 3.91 -2.28
N TRP A 138 -15.50 4.91 -3.17
CA TRP A 138 -16.60 5.26 -4.06
C TRP A 138 -16.97 4.14 -5.03
N ALA A 139 -15.97 3.46 -5.60
CA ALA A 139 -16.21 2.28 -6.45
C ALA A 139 -16.95 1.17 -5.71
N SER A 140 -16.58 0.91 -4.45
CA SER A 140 -17.21 -0.09 -3.56
C SER A 140 -18.64 0.29 -3.17
N VAL A 141 -18.95 1.58 -2.95
CA VAL A 141 -20.33 2.05 -2.77
C VAL A 141 -21.14 1.84 -4.05
N LYS A 142 -20.59 2.21 -5.21
CA LYS A 142 -21.26 2.08 -6.51
C LYS A 142 -21.57 0.62 -6.85
N SER A 143 -20.66 -0.29 -6.57
CA SER A 143 -20.84 -1.73 -6.82
C SER A 143 -21.68 -2.44 -5.76
N ARG A 144 -22.04 -1.75 -4.66
CA ARG A 144 -22.76 -2.30 -3.49
C ARG A 144 -22.03 -3.45 -2.77
N HIS A 145 -20.75 -3.64 -3.06
CA HIS A 145 -19.88 -4.56 -2.33
C HIS A 145 -19.04 -3.73 -1.36
N LEU A 146 -19.54 -3.54 -0.13
CA LEU A 146 -18.90 -2.73 0.91
C LEU A 146 -17.65 -3.42 1.47
N ASN A 147 -16.53 -2.68 1.48
CA ASN A 147 -15.20 -3.21 1.77
C ASN A 147 -14.48 -2.38 2.85
N MET A 148 -13.26 -2.79 3.22
CA MET A 148 -12.40 -2.02 4.12
C MET A 148 -12.22 -0.56 3.66
N PHE A 149 -12.10 -0.32 2.35
CA PHE A 149 -11.93 1.03 1.79
C PHE A 149 -13.12 1.96 2.06
N THR A 150 -14.35 1.44 2.05
CA THR A 150 -15.52 2.27 2.40
C THR A 150 -15.51 2.72 3.85
N LEU A 151 -15.06 1.85 4.76
CA LEU A 151 -14.94 2.19 6.17
C LEU A 151 -13.86 3.25 6.39
N ILE A 152 -12.69 3.09 5.75
CA ILE A 152 -11.57 4.04 5.86
C ILE A 152 -11.96 5.40 5.28
N ALA A 153 -12.53 5.43 4.08
CA ALA A 153 -12.95 6.66 3.42
C ALA A 153 -14.00 7.42 4.24
N MET A 154 -14.97 6.70 4.81
CA MET A 154 -15.99 7.31 5.67
C MET A 154 -15.39 7.83 6.97
N GLY A 155 -14.58 7.04 7.67
CA GLY A 155 -13.99 7.42 8.95
C GLY A 155 -13.05 8.61 8.83
N THR A 156 -12.15 8.59 7.85
CA THR A 156 -11.21 9.71 7.63
C THR A 156 -11.89 10.95 7.07
N GLY A 157 -12.92 10.78 6.21
CA GLY A 157 -13.71 11.89 5.68
C GLY A 157 -14.49 12.62 6.77
N VAL A 158 -15.21 11.87 7.62
CA VAL A 158 -16.00 12.44 8.73
C VAL A 158 -15.10 13.05 9.81
N ALA A 159 -13.94 12.46 10.09
CA ALA A 159 -13.02 13.00 11.09
C ALA A 159 -12.33 14.31 10.65
N TRP A 160 -12.23 14.55 9.33
CA TRP A 160 -11.60 15.75 8.79
C TRP A 160 -12.57 16.93 8.66
N THR A 161 -13.87 16.67 8.49
CA THR A 161 -14.94 17.70 8.45
C THR A 161 -15.35 18.17 9.83
#